data_AF-A0A954XKY6-F1
#
_entry.id   AF-A0A954XKY6-F1
#
_cell.length_a   1.000
_cell.length_b   1.000
_cell.length_c   1.000
_cell.angle_alpha   90.00
_cell.angle_beta   90.00
_cell.angle_gamma   90.00
#
_symmetry.space_group_name_H-M   'P 1'
#
loop_
_entity.id
_entity.type
_entity.pdbx_description
1 polymer ?
#
loop_
_entity_poly.entity_id
_entity_poly.type
_entity_poly.pdbx_seq_one_letter_code
_entity_poly.pdbx_strand_id
1 'polypeptide(L)'
;GTELEPLVELIDSRRHQVDISLARFARARWRTRVSQFTSHLARDLLWRALYGIQKLGGTLVADRYLKRGHRPGLPKDVADSLQAALRPGDVLVVRKEYALTNYFLPGYWPHAALYLGDARTLATLGIQDHRDVRPRWAKLLDASLGGSTHRVLESMKDGVNIRPLESPFASDSVVVLRPRLDGAEVAAALARGLGHEGKPYDFDFDFRRSDRLVCTEVVYRALDGVGPMNLPLIMRAGRPTLAGRDLIALASRREQFDVAAVYAPLLAEGIAQGDRALALLDVGERRQQRLEESAAEIAPK
;
A
#
# COMPACT_ATOMS: atom_id res chain seq x y z
N GLY A 1 -40.01 -54.92 -24.84
CA GLY A 1 -40.40 -53.50 -24.71
C GLY A 1 -40.82 -53.28 -23.27
N THR A 2 -40.35 -52.27 -22.57
CA THR A 2 -39.56 -51.12 -23.04
C THR A 2 -38.99 -50.40 -21.81
N GLU A 3 -37.66 -50.48 -21.67
CA GLU A 3 -36.72 -49.39 -21.34
C GLU A 3 -37.08 -48.31 -20.28
N LEU A 4 -37.47 -48.65 -19.05
CA LEU A 4 -37.51 -47.63 -17.98
C LEU A 4 -36.97 -48.03 -16.59
N GLU A 5 -36.67 -49.30 -16.32
CA GLU A 5 -36.18 -49.70 -14.99
C GLU A 5 -34.81 -49.10 -14.58
N PRO A 6 -33.79 -49.00 -15.45
CA PRO A 6 -32.51 -48.39 -15.04
C PRO A 6 -32.58 -46.86 -14.89
N LEU A 7 -33.61 -46.21 -15.45
CA LEU A 7 -33.78 -44.76 -15.36
C LEU A 7 -34.49 -44.34 -14.07
N VAL A 8 -35.36 -45.20 -13.51
CA VAL A 8 -36.06 -44.96 -12.25
C VAL A 8 -35.11 -45.07 -11.05
N GLU A 9 -34.19 -46.04 -11.02
CA GLU A 9 -33.15 -46.11 -9.98
C GLU A 9 -32.14 -44.95 -10.08
N LEU A 10 -31.88 -44.42 -11.28
CA LEU A 10 -31.00 -43.28 -11.48
C LEU A 10 -31.68 -41.95 -11.12
N ILE A 11 -32.99 -41.83 -11.32
CA ILE A 11 -33.82 -40.67 -10.94
C ILE A 11 -34.04 -40.60 -9.41
N ASP A 12 -34.19 -41.74 -8.72
CA ASP A 12 -34.24 -41.77 -7.24
C ASP A 12 -32.88 -41.39 -6.62
N SER A 13 -31.78 -41.58 -7.36
CA SER A 13 -30.45 -41.25 -6.85
C SER A 13 -30.13 -39.75 -6.83
N ARG A 14 -30.78 -38.90 -7.65
CA ARG A 14 -30.52 -37.44 -7.72
C ARG A 14 -31.66 -36.60 -8.33
N ARG A 15 -32.35 -35.82 -7.46
CA ARG A 15 -33.18 -34.59 -7.67
C ARG A 15 -34.63 -34.83 -7.21
N HIS A 16 -35.09 -34.35 -6.07
CA HIS A 16 -35.20 -32.95 -5.66
C HIS A 16 -35.28 -32.88 -4.12
N GLN A 17 -34.39 -32.14 -3.44
CA GLN A 17 -34.48 -30.69 -3.19
C GLN A 17 -35.64 -30.31 -2.25
N VAL A 18 -35.47 -29.52 -1.18
CA VAL A 18 -34.32 -29.06 -0.39
C VAL A 18 -34.99 -28.63 0.92
N ASP A 19 -35.10 -29.54 1.89
CA ASP A 19 -35.37 -29.13 3.27
C ASP A 19 -34.03 -28.89 3.95
N ILE A 20 -33.57 -27.64 3.85
CA ILE A 20 -32.41 -27.20 4.62
C ILE A 20 -32.86 -27.19 6.07
N SER A 21 -32.52 -28.24 6.82
CA SER A 21 -32.80 -28.27 8.25
C SER A 21 -32.31 -26.96 8.90
N LEU A 22 -33.09 -26.42 9.85
CA LEU A 22 -32.73 -25.24 10.64
C LEU A 22 -31.29 -25.33 11.19
N ALA A 23 -30.80 -26.54 11.46
CA ALA A 23 -29.43 -26.81 11.87
C ALA A 23 -28.39 -26.54 10.75
N ARG A 24 -28.68 -26.80 9.47
CA ARG A 24 -27.79 -26.51 8.34
C ARG A 24 -27.85 -25.04 7.93
N PHE A 25 -29.01 -24.38 8.07
CA PHE A 25 -29.12 -22.93 7.91
C PHE A 25 -28.43 -22.17 9.05
N ALA A 26 -28.55 -22.65 10.29
CA ALA A 26 -27.79 -22.14 11.44
C ALA A 26 -26.29 -22.38 11.28
N ARG A 27 -25.85 -23.55 10.78
CA ARG A 27 -24.42 -23.84 10.55
C ARG A 27 -23.84 -23.08 9.34
N ALA A 28 -24.65 -22.75 8.33
CA ALA A 28 -24.27 -21.89 7.21
C ALA A 28 -24.18 -20.42 7.64
N ARG A 29 -25.15 -19.94 8.45
CA ARG A 29 -25.14 -18.59 9.04
C ARG A 29 -24.07 -18.44 10.13
N TRP A 30 -23.74 -19.53 10.81
CA TRP A 30 -22.58 -19.61 11.72
C TRP A 30 -21.28 -19.65 10.92
N ARG A 31 -21.15 -20.39 9.82
CA ARG A 31 -19.93 -20.35 8.98
C ARG A 31 -19.69 -19.00 8.30
N THR A 32 -20.75 -18.28 7.91
CA THR A 32 -20.60 -16.92 7.34
C THR A 32 -20.40 -15.85 8.41
N ARG A 33 -21.00 -15.98 9.61
CA ARG A 33 -20.68 -15.09 10.74
C ARG A 33 -19.35 -15.41 11.38
N VAL A 34 -18.96 -16.68 11.47
CA VAL A 34 -17.68 -17.13 12.02
C VAL A 34 -16.57 -16.89 11.01
N SER A 35 -16.72 -17.00 9.69
CA SER A 35 -15.64 -16.57 8.78
C SER A 35 -15.42 -15.05 8.80
N GLN A 36 -16.46 -14.27 9.08
CA GLN A 36 -16.33 -12.83 9.35
C GLN A 36 -15.73 -12.56 10.74
N PHE A 37 -16.12 -13.28 11.80
CA PHE A 37 -15.59 -13.08 13.16
C PHE A 37 -14.18 -13.67 13.38
N THR A 38 -13.86 -14.83 12.80
CA THR A 38 -12.55 -15.47 12.90
C THR A 38 -11.53 -14.78 12.03
N SER A 39 -11.92 -14.18 10.90
CA SER A 39 -11.01 -13.31 10.16
C SER A 39 -10.71 -12.03 10.95
N HIS A 40 -11.63 -11.49 11.74
CA HIS A 40 -11.33 -10.39 12.67
C HIS A 40 -10.41 -10.81 13.83
N LEU A 41 -10.65 -11.96 14.47
CA LEU A 41 -9.83 -12.44 15.59
C LEU A 41 -8.43 -12.94 15.17
N ALA A 42 -8.33 -13.69 14.07
CA ALA A 42 -7.03 -14.14 13.55
C ALA A 42 -6.19 -12.96 13.05
N ARG A 43 -6.83 -11.95 12.43
CA ARG A 43 -6.16 -10.69 12.08
C ARG A 43 -5.72 -9.92 13.32
N ASP A 44 -6.54 -9.82 14.37
CA ASP A 44 -6.14 -9.15 15.62
C ASP A 44 -4.96 -9.85 16.31
N LEU A 45 -4.87 -11.18 16.25
CA LEU A 45 -3.74 -11.95 16.75
C LEU A 45 -2.48 -11.76 15.89
N LEU A 46 -2.62 -11.74 14.56
CA LEU A 46 -1.53 -11.42 13.61
C LEU A 46 -1.03 -9.99 13.76
N TRP A 47 -1.94 -9.03 13.94
CA TRP A 47 -1.62 -7.64 14.23
C TRP A 47 -0.93 -7.53 15.58
N ARG A 48 -1.43 -8.15 16.64
CA ARG A 48 -0.75 -8.18 17.95
C ARG A 48 0.63 -8.83 17.89
N ALA A 49 0.82 -9.86 17.07
CA ALA A 49 2.13 -10.47 16.82
C ALA A 49 3.07 -9.50 16.07
N LEU A 50 2.56 -8.75 15.09
CA LEU A 50 3.31 -7.70 14.40
C LEU A 50 3.70 -6.55 15.33
N TYR A 51 2.77 -6.09 16.18
CA TYR A 51 3.00 -5.15 17.27
C TYR A 51 4.09 -5.65 18.23
N GLY A 52 4.06 -6.94 18.58
CA GLY A 52 5.07 -7.58 19.43
C GLY A 52 6.46 -7.61 18.79
N ILE A 53 6.55 -7.97 17.50
CA ILE A 53 7.81 -8.04 16.75
C ILE A 53 8.42 -6.65 16.52
N GLN A 54 7.60 -5.63 16.24
CA GLN A 54 8.06 -4.25 16.11
C GLN A 54 8.50 -3.65 17.46
N LYS A 55 7.81 -3.96 18.56
CA LYS A 55 8.08 -3.41 19.90
C LYS A 55 9.28 -4.05 20.62
N LEU A 56 9.63 -5.30 20.31
CA LEU A 56 10.72 -6.04 20.95
C LEU A 56 12.14 -5.74 20.41
N GLY A 57 12.30 -4.79 19.49
CA GLY A 57 13.63 -4.50 18.90
C GLY A 57 14.01 -5.53 17.82
N GLY A 58 13.22 -5.60 16.75
CA GLY A 58 13.39 -6.54 15.64
C GLY A 58 14.51 -6.17 14.66
N THR A 59 15.75 -6.00 15.12
CA THR A 59 16.95 -5.86 14.26
C THR A 59 17.23 -7.12 13.42
N LEU A 60 16.53 -8.24 13.68
CA LEU A 60 16.79 -9.55 13.07
C LEU A 60 15.80 -9.99 12.00
N VAL A 61 14.64 -9.33 11.85
CA VAL A 61 13.54 -9.83 10.99
C VAL A 61 13.25 -8.90 9.81
N ALA A 62 13.38 -7.58 9.98
CA ALA A 62 13.07 -6.61 8.94
C ALA A 62 14.00 -6.72 7.71
N ASP A 63 15.25 -7.14 7.92
CA ASP A 63 16.27 -7.29 6.85
C ASP A 63 16.44 -8.74 6.37
N ARG A 64 15.55 -9.66 6.77
CA ARG A 64 15.56 -11.05 6.27
C ARG A 64 14.69 -11.18 5.03
N TYR A 65 15.36 -11.29 3.89
CA TYR A 65 14.77 -11.72 2.63
C TYR A 65 14.69 -13.25 2.60
N LEU A 66 13.54 -13.80 2.20
CA LEU A 66 13.39 -15.25 2.03
C LEU A 66 14.33 -15.82 0.94
N LYS A 67 14.76 -14.98 0.00
CA LYS A 67 15.75 -15.32 -1.03
C LYS A 67 17.13 -14.84 -0.60
N ARG A 68 18.03 -15.77 -0.27
CA ARG A 68 19.43 -15.46 0.06
C ARG A 68 20.10 -14.66 -1.07
N GLY A 69 20.79 -13.58 -0.71
CA GLY A 69 21.53 -12.74 -1.66
C GLY A 69 20.67 -11.73 -2.44
N HIS A 70 19.36 -11.69 -2.23
CA HIS A 70 18.49 -10.67 -2.85
C HIS A 70 18.85 -9.28 -2.34
N ARG A 71 19.02 -8.33 -3.28
CA ARG A 71 19.21 -6.90 -2.99
C ARG A 71 18.11 -6.15 -3.74
N PRO A 72 17.13 -5.56 -3.04
CA PRO A 72 16.05 -4.87 -3.71
C PRO A 72 16.58 -3.61 -4.39
N GLY A 73 16.07 -3.34 -5.58
CA GLY A 73 16.40 -2.16 -6.34
C GLY A 73 15.86 -2.24 -7.76
N LEU A 74 15.41 -1.11 -8.27
CA LEU A 74 14.98 -1.01 -9.66
C LEU A 74 16.20 -1.15 -10.59
N PRO A 75 16.05 -1.82 -11.75
CA PRO A 75 17.03 -1.71 -12.83
C PRO A 75 17.27 -0.25 -13.20
N LYS A 76 18.50 0.10 -13.59
CA LYS A 76 18.88 1.50 -13.83
C LYS A 76 18.03 2.17 -14.92
N ASP A 77 17.80 1.47 -16.02
CA ASP A 77 16.96 1.93 -17.14
C ASP A 77 15.51 2.18 -16.70
N VAL A 78 14.96 1.32 -15.84
CA VAL A 78 13.63 1.49 -15.24
C VAL A 78 13.61 2.70 -14.31
N ALA A 79 14.60 2.84 -13.43
CA ALA A 79 14.72 3.95 -12.49
C ALA A 79 14.82 5.30 -13.24
N ASP A 80 15.68 5.38 -14.25
CA ASP A 80 15.87 6.58 -15.07
C ASP A 80 14.58 6.94 -15.82
N SER A 81 13.90 5.94 -16.40
CA SER A 81 12.63 6.13 -17.12
C SER A 81 11.51 6.62 -16.21
N LEU A 82 11.40 6.05 -14.99
CA LEU A 82 10.43 6.49 -14.00
C LEU A 82 10.75 7.90 -13.51
N GLN A 83 12.01 8.19 -13.15
CA GLN A 83 12.41 9.53 -12.71
C GLN A 83 12.05 10.60 -13.75
N ALA A 84 12.27 10.34 -15.04
CA ALA A 84 11.91 11.25 -16.12
C ALA A 84 10.39 11.51 -16.25
N ALA A 85 9.56 10.56 -15.82
CA ALA A 85 8.10 10.65 -15.90
C ALA A 85 7.43 11.21 -14.62
N LEU A 86 8.16 11.25 -13.50
CA LEU A 86 7.65 11.68 -12.21
C LEU A 86 7.37 13.18 -12.15
N ARG A 87 6.27 13.54 -11.47
CA ARG A 87 5.85 14.92 -11.23
C ARG A 87 5.66 15.14 -9.73
N PRO A 88 5.98 16.34 -9.20
CA PRO A 88 5.70 16.67 -7.80
C PRO A 88 4.27 16.34 -7.42
N GLY A 89 4.08 15.77 -6.23
CA GLY A 89 2.78 15.28 -5.76
C GLY A 89 2.51 13.81 -6.10
N ASP A 90 3.21 13.21 -7.05
CA ASP A 90 3.11 11.77 -7.31
C ASP A 90 3.40 10.98 -6.02
N VAL A 91 2.64 9.91 -5.77
CA VAL A 91 2.82 8.99 -4.65
C VAL A 91 3.43 7.70 -5.18
N LEU A 92 4.63 7.39 -4.69
CA LEU A 92 5.36 6.16 -5.00
C LEU A 92 4.92 5.09 -4.01
N VAL A 93 4.19 4.10 -4.48
CA VAL A 93 3.77 2.95 -3.68
C VAL A 93 4.67 1.76 -4.06
N VAL A 94 5.50 1.30 -3.13
CA VAL A 94 6.63 0.41 -3.43
C VAL A 94 6.59 -0.89 -2.65
N ARG A 95 7.25 -1.90 -3.20
CA ARG A 95 7.37 -3.22 -2.60
C ARG A 95 8.77 -3.79 -2.79
N LYS A 96 9.36 -4.24 -1.69
CA LYS A 96 10.56 -5.09 -1.70
C LYS A 96 10.12 -6.54 -1.83
N GLU A 97 10.51 -7.22 -2.88
CA GLU A 97 10.25 -8.64 -3.04
C GLU A 97 10.95 -9.44 -1.93
N TYR A 98 10.31 -10.55 -1.51
CA TYR A 98 10.83 -11.47 -0.49
C TYR A 98 11.01 -10.91 0.92
N ALA A 99 10.62 -9.65 1.19
CA ALA A 99 10.61 -9.09 2.53
C ALA A 99 9.56 -9.80 3.40
N LEU A 100 9.97 -10.24 4.60
CA LEU A 100 9.08 -10.98 5.49
C LEU A 100 7.87 -10.13 5.96
N THR A 101 8.04 -8.81 6.03
CA THR A 101 6.97 -7.86 6.40
C THR A 101 5.78 -7.89 5.44
N ASN A 102 5.97 -8.29 4.18
CA ASN A 102 4.88 -8.37 3.18
C ASN A 102 3.80 -9.39 3.54
N TYR A 103 4.10 -10.38 4.40
CA TYR A 103 3.12 -11.37 4.85
C TYR A 103 2.24 -10.88 5.99
N PHE A 104 2.58 -9.74 6.59
CA PHE A 104 1.91 -9.20 7.78
C PHE A 104 1.24 -7.84 7.55
N LEU A 105 1.56 -7.18 6.43
CA LEU A 105 0.94 -5.91 6.05
C LEU A 105 -0.25 -6.16 5.10
N PRO A 106 -1.33 -5.36 5.21
CA PRO A 106 -2.52 -5.54 4.40
C PRO A 106 -2.27 -5.09 2.96
N GLY A 107 -2.49 -5.99 2.00
CA GLY A 107 -2.32 -5.69 0.58
C GLY A 107 -0.94 -5.97 0.02
N TYR A 108 -0.83 -5.95 -1.31
CA TYR A 108 0.42 -6.31 -1.99
C TYR A 108 1.49 -5.24 -1.78
N TRP A 109 1.07 -4.00 -1.54
CA TRP A 109 1.91 -2.80 -1.56
C TRP A 109 2.11 -2.22 -0.15
N PRO A 110 3.26 -2.49 0.49
CA PRO A 110 3.45 -2.22 1.92
C PRO A 110 3.86 -0.79 2.28
N HIS A 111 4.42 -0.02 1.35
CA HIS A 111 5.07 1.26 1.67
C HIS A 111 4.73 2.35 0.65
N ALA A 112 4.72 3.60 1.10
CA ALA A 112 4.44 4.77 0.27
C ALA A 112 5.41 5.92 0.56
N ALA A 113 5.76 6.68 -0.48
CA ALA A 113 6.54 7.91 -0.38
C ALA A 113 5.91 9.00 -1.25
N LEU A 114 5.87 10.23 -0.74
CA LEU A 114 5.38 11.39 -1.49
C LEU A 114 6.54 12.01 -2.27
N TYR A 115 6.45 12.05 -3.59
CA TYR A 115 7.49 12.63 -4.43
C TYR A 115 7.39 14.17 -4.44
N LEU A 116 8.50 14.82 -4.08
CA LEU A 116 8.59 16.28 -3.98
C LEU A 116 9.12 16.90 -5.28
N GLY A 117 9.96 16.16 -6.02
CA GLY A 117 10.74 16.70 -7.13
C GLY A 117 12.11 17.22 -6.69
N ASP A 118 12.74 18.01 -7.55
CA ASP A 118 14.03 18.64 -7.26
C ASP A 118 13.85 20.12 -6.83
N ALA A 119 14.96 20.74 -6.44
CA ALA A 119 15.00 22.14 -6.03
C ALA A 119 14.37 23.10 -7.06
N ARG A 120 14.66 22.89 -8.34
CA ARG A 120 14.18 23.74 -9.43
C ARG A 120 12.66 23.64 -9.58
N THR A 121 12.12 22.42 -9.51
CA THR A 121 10.70 22.18 -9.61
C THR A 121 9.96 22.77 -8.41
N LEU A 122 10.48 22.60 -7.19
CA LEU A 122 9.91 23.18 -5.99
C LEU A 122 9.93 24.72 -6.00
N ALA A 123 11.00 25.33 -6.54
CA ALA A 123 11.07 26.78 -6.73
C ALA A 123 10.02 27.28 -7.75
N THR A 124 9.75 26.49 -8.79
CA THR A 124 8.74 26.82 -9.81
C THR A 124 7.32 26.76 -9.23
N LEU A 125 7.08 25.89 -8.24
CA LEU A 125 5.84 25.85 -7.47
C LEU A 125 5.69 27.03 -6.47
N GLY A 126 6.74 27.84 -6.28
CA GLY A 126 6.68 29.04 -5.45
C GLY A 126 6.56 28.77 -3.95
N ILE A 127 6.89 27.56 -3.48
CA ILE A 127 6.69 27.17 -2.08
C ILE A 127 7.89 27.47 -1.17
N GLN A 128 9.01 27.99 -1.68
CA GLN A 128 10.24 28.14 -0.90
C GLN A 128 10.07 28.98 0.38
N ASP A 129 9.22 30.01 0.32
CA ASP A 129 8.99 30.95 1.42
C ASP A 129 7.81 30.54 2.31
N HIS A 130 7.11 29.44 1.97
CA HIS A 130 6.00 28.95 2.78
C HIS A 130 6.50 28.57 4.19
N ARG A 131 5.76 28.96 5.23
CA ARG A 131 6.17 28.80 6.64
C ARG A 131 6.62 27.38 7.00
N ASP A 132 5.96 26.38 6.42
CA ASP A 132 6.21 24.95 6.68
C ASP A 132 7.37 24.40 5.84
N VAL A 133 7.75 25.08 4.74
CA VAL A 133 8.81 24.67 3.81
C VAL A 133 10.14 25.36 4.13
N ARG A 134 10.11 26.67 4.41
CA ARG A 134 11.29 27.50 4.64
C ARG A 134 12.30 26.88 5.63
N PRO A 135 11.90 26.28 6.78
CA PRO A 135 12.84 25.63 7.69
C PRO A 135 13.55 24.40 7.12
N ARG A 136 12.95 23.75 6.10
CA ARG A 136 13.48 22.54 5.44
C ARG A 136 14.16 22.83 4.10
N TRP A 137 14.16 24.08 3.63
CA TRP A 137 14.65 24.41 2.29
C TRP A 137 16.10 23.97 2.09
N ALA A 138 16.98 24.20 3.06
CA ALA A 138 18.37 23.74 2.99
C ALA A 138 18.49 22.21 2.83
N LYS A 139 17.65 21.43 3.51
CA LYS A 139 17.61 19.96 3.40
C LYS A 139 17.09 19.50 2.04
N LEU A 140 16.17 20.24 1.43
CA LEU A 140 15.70 19.96 0.06
C LEU A 140 16.81 20.18 -0.98
N LEU A 141 17.73 21.11 -0.73
CA LEU A 141 18.88 21.41 -1.58
C LEU A 141 20.12 20.53 -1.29
N ASP A 142 20.11 19.79 -0.18
CA ASP A 142 21.29 19.10 0.31
C ASP A 142 21.68 17.93 -0.60
N ALA A 143 22.73 18.12 -1.40
CA ALA A 143 23.28 17.12 -2.30
C ALA A 143 23.92 15.93 -1.57
N SER A 144 24.23 16.05 -0.27
CA SER A 144 24.82 14.95 0.51
C SER A 144 23.82 13.84 0.84
N LEU A 145 22.52 14.09 0.67
CA LEU A 145 21.47 13.11 0.97
C LEU A 145 21.48 11.89 0.03
N GLY A 146 22.04 11.99 -1.18
CA GLY A 146 22.07 10.90 -2.15
C GLY A 146 22.54 11.34 -3.54
N GLY A 147 22.61 10.40 -4.48
CA GLY A 147 23.08 10.67 -5.85
C GLY A 147 22.10 11.47 -6.71
N SER A 148 20.80 11.34 -6.45
CA SER A 148 19.75 12.11 -7.10
C SER A 148 19.58 13.46 -6.43
N THR A 149 19.27 14.49 -7.21
CA THR A 149 18.78 15.79 -6.72
C THR A 149 17.29 15.78 -6.41
N HIS A 150 16.58 14.73 -6.81
CA HIS A 150 15.15 14.57 -6.56
C HIS A 150 14.90 14.08 -5.14
N ARG A 151 13.84 14.58 -4.53
CA ARG A 151 13.51 14.33 -3.13
C ARG A 151 12.15 13.69 -3.00
N VAL A 152 12.02 12.89 -1.94
CA VAL A 152 10.75 12.34 -1.46
C VAL A 152 10.58 12.66 0.01
N LEU A 153 9.34 12.68 0.47
CA LEU A 153 8.98 12.70 1.88
C LEU A 153 8.35 11.36 2.23
N GLU A 154 8.94 10.66 3.19
CA GLU A 154 8.43 9.37 3.64
C GLU A 154 8.68 9.15 5.14
N SER A 155 7.85 8.29 5.75
CA SER A 155 8.02 7.87 7.13
C SER A 155 8.51 6.43 7.19
N MET A 156 9.66 6.22 7.82
CA MET A 156 10.25 4.91 8.09
C MET A 156 10.52 4.80 9.59
N LYS A 157 11.14 3.70 10.07
CA LYS A 157 11.40 3.46 11.51
C LYS A 157 12.07 4.62 12.25
N ASP A 158 12.80 5.47 11.54
CA ASP A 158 13.51 6.66 12.02
C ASP A 158 12.71 7.97 11.82
N GLY A 159 11.40 7.86 11.56
CA GLY A 159 10.47 8.98 11.43
C GLY A 159 10.31 9.51 10.02
N VAL A 160 9.64 10.66 9.93
CA VAL A 160 9.32 11.38 8.70
C VAL A 160 10.53 12.17 8.24
N ASN A 161 11.10 11.79 7.10
CA ASN A 161 12.32 12.36 6.59
C ASN A 161 12.20 12.74 5.11
N ILE A 162 12.85 13.85 4.75
CA ILE A 162 13.21 14.14 3.36
C ILE A 162 14.36 13.23 2.97
N ARG A 163 14.18 12.49 1.87
CA ARG A 163 15.13 11.49 1.39
C ARG A 163 15.40 11.64 -0.10
N PRO A 164 16.53 11.11 -0.60
CA PRO A 164 16.78 11.05 -2.03
C PRO A 164 15.83 10.03 -2.69
N LEU A 165 15.56 10.17 -3.98
CA LEU A 165 14.65 9.30 -4.74
C LEU A 165 15.07 7.82 -4.73
N GLU A 166 16.35 7.55 -4.52
CA GLU A 166 16.92 6.21 -4.37
C GLU A 166 16.33 5.44 -3.19
N SER A 167 15.83 6.13 -2.17
CA SER A 167 15.25 5.49 -0.99
C SER A 167 14.04 4.61 -1.35
N PRO A 168 12.96 5.13 -1.97
CA PRO A 168 11.87 4.29 -2.45
C PRO A 168 12.28 3.39 -3.62
N PHE A 169 13.23 3.82 -4.47
CA PHE A 169 13.73 3.02 -5.61
C PHE A 169 14.62 1.83 -5.18
N ALA A 170 15.03 1.75 -3.91
CA ALA A 170 15.60 0.56 -3.30
C ALA A 170 14.52 -0.50 -3.01
N SER A 171 13.59 -0.67 -3.97
CA SER A 171 12.46 -1.60 -3.99
C SER A 171 12.41 -2.26 -5.36
N ASP A 172 11.83 -3.46 -5.42
CA ASP A 172 11.79 -4.26 -6.65
C ASP A 172 10.58 -3.92 -7.53
N SER A 173 9.49 -3.45 -6.91
CA SER A 173 8.27 -3.04 -7.59
C SER A 173 7.84 -1.64 -7.13
N VAL A 174 7.25 -0.88 -8.04
CA VAL A 174 6.74 0.48 -7.81
C VAL A 174 5.48 0.76 -8.63
N VAL A 175 4.53 1.43 -7.99
CA VAL A 175 3.38 2.07 -8.60
C VAL A 175 3.53 3.57 -8.43
N VAL A 176 3.34 4.32 -9.52
CA VAL A 176 3.30 5.78 -9.50
C VAL A 176 1.84 6.22 -9.57
N LEU A 177 1.33 6.75 -8.46
CA LEU A 177 -0.02 7.29 -8.35
C LEU A 177 0.04 8.81 -8.47
N ARG A 178 -0.62 9.38 -9.49
CA ARG A 178 -0.66 10.81 -9.71
C ARG A 178 -1.95 11.40 -9.14
N PRO A 179 -1.89 12.29 -8.13
CA PRO A 179 -3.11 12.89 -7.59
C PRO A 179 -3.78 13.77 -8.65
N ARG A 180 -5.11 13.80 -8.63
CA ARG A 180 -5.91 14.65 -9.52
C ARG A 180 -6.04 16.06 -8.95
N LEU A 181 -4.91 16.75 -8.94
CA LEU A 181 -4.75 18.10 -8.42
C LEU A 181 -4.12 19.00 -9.49
N ASP A 182 -4.48 20.28 -9.46
CA ASP A 182 -3.77 21.30 -10.25
C ASP A 182 -2.42 21.69 -9.60
N GLY A 183 -1.66 22.55 -10.28
CA GLY A 183 -0.33 22.94 -9.80
C GLY A 183 -0.34 23.69 -8.45
N ALA A 184 -1.35 24.51 -8.19
CA ALA A 184 -1.47 25.27 -6.94
C ALA A 184 -1.89 24.36 -5.78
N GLU A 185 -2.80 23.42 -6.06
CA GLU A 185 -3.21 22.38 -5.11
C GLU A 185 -2.05 21.44 -4.77
N VAL A 186 -1.26 21.01 -5.76
CA VAL A 186 -0.02 20.25 -5.53
C VAL A 186 0.94 21.04 -4.64
N ALA A 187 1.18 22.32 -4.94
CA ALA A 187 2.05 23.18 -4.13
C ALA A 187 1.58 23.24 -2.66
N ALA A 188 0.28 23.43 -2.43
CA ALA A 188 -0.32 23.44 -1.09
C ALA A 188 -0.15 22.09 -0.37
N ALA A 189 -0.39 20.97 -1.08
CA ALA A 189 -0.23 19.63 -0.52
C ALA A 189 1.21 19.32 -0.11
N LEU A 190 2.19 19.66 -0.97
CA LEU A 190 3.61 19.46 -0.67
C LEU A 190 4.05 20.31 0.53
N ALA A 191 3.62 21.56 0.61
CA ALA A 191 3.92 22.44 1.73
C ALA A 191 3.35 21.90 3.06
N ARG A 192 2.11 21.40 3.03
CA ARG A 192 1.46 20.74 4.18
C ARG A 192 2.20 19.47 4.60
N GLY A 193 2.56 18.61 3.65
CA GLY A 193 3.34 17.40 3.91
C GLY A 193 4.69 17.71 4.55
N LEU A 194 5.44 18.67 4.00
CA LEU A 194 6.75 19.08 4.52
C LEU A 194 6.70 19.61 5.95
N GLY A 195 5.58 20.19 6.39
CA GLY A 195 5.34 20.58 7.78
C GLY A 195 5.35 19.41 8.78
N HIS A 196 5.38 18.16 8.31
CA HIS A 196 5.47 16.96 9.14
C HIS A 196 6.86 16.32 9.20
N GLU A 197 7.82 16.85 8.44
CA GLU A 197 9.21 16.43 8.53
C GLU A 197 9.74 16.58 9.97
N GLY A 198 10.47 15.56 10.43
CA GLY A 198 11.03 15.47 11.79
C GLY A 198 10.15 14.74 12.80
N LYS A 199 8.90 14.39 12.46
CA LYS A 199 8.02 13.62 13.37
C LYS A 199 8.48 12.17 13.51
N PRO A 200 8.37 11.57 14.70
CA PRO A 200 8.68 10.16 14.91
C PRO A 200 7.73 9.22 14.16
N TYR A 201 8.15 7.96 14.01
CA TYR A 201 7.35 6.91 13.39
C TYR A 201 6.19 6.46 14.30
N ASP A 202 5.02 6.25 13.73
CA ASP A 202 3.88 5.71 14.46
C ASP A 202 3.82 4.17 14.43
N PHE A 203 4.37 3.53 15.45
CA PHE A 203 4.24 2.08 15.62
C PHE A 203 2.82 1.63 16.00
N ASP A 204 1.94 2.58 16.36
CA ASP A 204 0.56 2.30 16.76
C ASP A 204 -0.46 2.44 15.61
N PHE A 205 -0.01 2.86 14.41
CA PHE A 205 -0.82 3.04 13.20
C PHE A 205 -2.18 3.71 13.49
N ASP A 206 -2.19 4.84 14.20
CA ASP A 206 -3.40 5.50 14.70
C ASP A 206 -3.54 6.93 14.18
N PHE A 207 -4.32 7.08 13.11
CA PHE A 207 -4.48 8.35 12.39
C PHE A 207 -5.33 9.37 13.17
N ARG A 208 -5.80 9.04 14.38
CA ARG A 208 -6.42 10.02 15.30
C ARG A 208 -5.40 11.03 15.84
N ARG A 209 -4.12 10.65 15.88
CA ARG A 209 -3.02 11.52 16.32
C ARG A 209 -2.22 11.97 15.12
N SER A 210 -1.48 13.06 15.28
CA SER A 210 -0.57 13.56 14.24
C SER A 210 0.82 13.91 14.79
N ASP A 211 1.14 13.54 16.02
CA ASP A 211 2.47 13.73 16.63
C ASP A 211 3.52 12.77 16.07
N ARG A 212 3.07 11.67 15.45
CA ARG A 212 3.86 10.61 14.83
C ARG A 212 3.11 10.08 13.62
N LEU A 213 3.81 9.67 12.57
CA LEU A 213 3.18 9.29 11.30
C LEU A 213 3.74 7.97 10.76
N VAL A 214 2.90 7.20 10.08
CA VAL A 214 3.34 6.12 9.17
C VAL A 214 3.46 6.63 7.72
N CYS A 215 4.01 5.80 6.83
CA CYS A 215 4.31 6.18 5.45
C CYS A 215 3.09 6.67 4.66
N THR A 216 1.97 5.96 4.75
CA THR A 216 0.69 6.36 4.13
C THR A 216 0.02 7.52 4.83
N GLU A 217 0.35 7.79 6.10
CA GLU A 217 -0.15 8.96 6.80
C GLU A 217 0.52 10.25 6.30
N VAL A 218 1.79 10.19 5.88
CA VAL A 218 2.43 11.32 5.17
C VAL A 218 1.62 11.71 3.94
N VAL A 219 1.18 10.72 3.15
CA VAL A 219 0.35 10.92 1.96
C VAL A 219 -1.02 11.49 2.35
N TYR A 220 -1.70 10.87 3.32
CA TYR A 220 -2.99 11.34 3.83
C TYR A 220 -2.92 12.79 4.30
N ARG A 221 -1.95 13.10 5.16
CA ARG A 221 -1.79 14.44 5.74
C ARG A 221 -1.33 15.46 4.72
N ALA A 222 -0.72 15.08 3.61
CA ALA A 222 -0.37 16.02 2.54
C ALA A 222 -1.57 16.32 1.66
N LEU A 223 -2.31 15.30 1.22
CA LEU A 223 -3.27 15.39 0.12
C LEU A 223 -4.73 15.52 0.56
N ASP A 224 -5.14 14.85 1.64
CA ASP A 224 -6.56 14.77 2.02
C ASP A 224 -7.15 16.15 2.33
N GLY A 225 -8.26 16.51 1.68
CA GLY A 225 -8.89 17.82 1.81
C GLY A 225 -8.20 18.97 1.09
N VAL A 226 -7.17 18.69 0.28
CA VAL A 226 -6.62 19.68 -0.67
C VAL A 226 -7.44 19.60 -1.96
N GLY A 227 -8.07 20.72 -2.35
CA GLY A 227 -8.92 20.72 -3.54
C GLY A 227 -10.06 19.69 -3.43
N PRO A 228 -10.30 18.87 -4.45
CA PRO A 228 -11.31 17.81 -4.42
C PRO A 228 -10.84 16.51 -3.74
N MET A 229 -9.60 16.45 -3.23
CA MET A 229 -9.03 15.21 -2.70
C MET A 229 -9.76 14.74 -1.45
N ASN A 230 -10.17 13.47 -1.47
CA ASN A 230 -10.80 12.80 -0.34
C ASN A 230 -10.21 11.39 -0.19
N LEU A 231 -9.49 11.17 0.90
CA LEU A 231 -8.82 9.92 1.22
C LEU A 231 -9.50 9.27 2.43
N PRO A 232 -10.57 8.48 2.22
CA PRO A 232 -11.35 7.93 3.32
C PRO A 232 -10.52 6.98 4.18
N LEU A 233 -10.54 7.20 5.50
CA LEU A 233 -9.92 6.30 6.46
C LEU A 233 -10.78 5.07 6.69
N ILE A 234 -10.14 3.91 6.79
CA ILE A 234 -10.79 2.62 7.01
C ILE A 234 -10.45 2.13 8.42
N MET A 235 -11.48 1.71 9.15
CA MET A 235 -11.32 1.14 10.49
C MET A 235 -10.66 -0.24 10.42
N ARG A 236 -9.49 -0.38 11.04
CA ARG A 236 -8.76 -1.64 11.20
C ARG A 236 -8.34 -1.80 12.65
N ALA A 237 -8.70 -2.93 13.26
CA ALA A 237 -8.43 -3.21 14.68
C ALA A 237 -8.82 -2.04 15.63
N GLY A 238 -9.99 -1.42 15.37
CA GLY A 238 -10.51 -0.31 16.18
C GLY A 238 -9.82 1.04 15.96
N ARG A 239 -8.94 1.18 14.96
CA ARG A 239 -8.24 2.42 14.62
C ARG A 239 -8.54 2.86 13.19
N PRO A 240 -8.78 4.15 12.92
CA PRO A 240 -8.86 4.64 11.56
C PRO A 240 -7.46 4.61 10.93
N THR A 241 -7.35 4.06 9.73
CA THR A 241 -6.07 3.87 9.02
C THR A 241 -6.24 4.04 7.52
N LEU A 242 -5.14 4.33 6.82
CA LEU A 242 -5.05 4.26 5.36
C LEU A 242 -3.88 3.33 5.01
N ALA A 243 -4.15 2.19 4.36
CA ALA A 243 -3.14 1.24 3.93
C ALA A 243 -2.72 1.50 2.46
N GLY A 244 -1.58 0.94 2.04
CA GLY A 244 -1.13 1.04 0.65
C GLY A 244 -2.19 0.50 -0.33
N ARG A 245 -2.86 -0.61 -0.02
CA ARG A 245 -3.97 -1.13 -0.82
C ARG A 245 -5.16 -0.18 -0.96
N ASP A 246 -5.38 0.72 -0.01
CA ASP A 246 -6.50 1.67 -0.08
C ASP A 246 -6.21 2.75 -1.12
N LEU A 247 -4.96 3.23 -1.16
CA LEU A 247 -4.48 4.13 -2.21
C LEU A 247 -4.57 3.46 -3.59
N ILE A 248 -4.17 2.19 -3.68
CA ILE A 248 -4.29 1.41 -4.91
C ILE A 248 -5.75 1.22 -5.32
N ALA A 249 -6.66 0.95 -4.39
CA ALA A 249 -8.09 0.81 -4.69
C ALA A 249 -8.69 2.12 -5.22
N LEU A 250 -8.35 3.27 -4.61
CA LEU A 250 -8.79 4.58 -5.09
C LEU A 250 -8.26 4.88 -6.51
N ALA A 251 -7.03 4.46 -6.81
CA ALA A 251 -6.43 4.60 -8.12
C ALA A 251 -7.06 3.67 -9.18
N SER A 252 -7.30 2.40 -8.83
CA SER A 252 -7.94 1.42 -9.71
C SER A 252 -9.36 1.84 -10.11
N ARG A 253 -10.09 2.49 -9.20
CA ARG A 253 -11.42 3.06 -9.47
C ARG A 253 -11.38 4.42 -10.16
N ARG A 254 -10.19 5.00 -10.36
CA ARG A 254 -10.01 6.32 -10.96
C ARG A 254 -10.77 7.40 -10.15
N GLU A 255 -10.77 7.32 -8.82
CA GLU A 255 -11.52 8.23 -7.94
C GLU A 255 -10.69 9.44 -7.46
N GLN A 256 -9.40 9.23 -7.18
CA GLN A 256 -8.52 10.26 -6.59
C GLN A 256 -7.14 10.35 -7.26
N PHE A 257 -6.71 9.24 -7.85
CA PHE A 257 -5.41 9.10 -8.49
C PHE A 257 -5.56 8.55 -9.91
N ASP A 258 -4.70 9.02 -10.79
CA ASP A 258 -4.39 8.32 -12.03
C ASP A 258 -3.18 7.40 -11.82
N VAL A 259 -3.17 6.24 -12.47
CA VAL A 259 -2.02 5.33 -12.44
C VAL A 259 -1.06 5.72 -13.56
N ALA A 260 -0.01 6.46 -13.22
CA ALA A 260 0.95 6.99 -14.19
C ALA A 260 1.89 5.90 -14.73
N ALA A 261 2.32 4.98 -13.86
CA ALA A 261 3.18 3.86 -14.22
C ALA A 261 3.12 2.74 -13.17
N VAL A 262 3.35 1.50 -13.62
CA VAL A 262 3.57 0.34 -12.75
C VAL A 262 4.77 -0.44 -13.27
N TYR A 263 5.73 -0.72 -12.40
CA TYR A 263 6.77 -1.71 -12.64
C TYR A 263 6.70 -2.77 -11.54
N ALA A 264 6.45 -4.02 -11.94
CA ALA A 264 6.31 -5.15 -11.02
C ALA A 264 6.83 -6.42 -11.71
N PRO A 265 8.15 -6.71 -11.62
CA PRO A 265 8.80 -7.73 -12.44
C PRO A 265 8.32 -9.16 -12.17
N LEU A 266 7.68 -9.42 -11.02
CA LEU A 266 7.02 -10.71 -10.76
C LEU A 266 5.64 -10.85 -11.40
N LEU A 267 5.09 -9.77 -11.95
CA LEU A 267 3.76 -9.74 -12.57
C LEU A 267 3.85 -9.54 -14.08
N ALA A 268 4.75 -8.67 -14.55
CA ALA A 268 4.99 -8.45 -15.98
C ALA A 268 6.38 -7.84 -16.24
N GLU A 269 6.87 -8.02 -17.46
CA GLU A 269 8.10 -7.39 -17.94
C GLU A 269 7.89 -5.92 -18.33
N GLY A 270 8.86 -5.08 -17.97
CA GLY A 270 8.91 -3.66 -18.30
C GLY A 270 7.92 -2.78 -17.52
N ILE A 271 7.96 -1.49 -17.81
CA ILE A 271 7.03 -0.50 -17.23
C ILE A 271 5.69 -0.60 -17.97
N ALA A 272 4.60 -0.70 -17.22
CA ALA A 272 3.24 -0.64 -17.74
C ALA A 272 2.61 0.73 -17.46
N GLN A 273 1.77 1.18 -18.39
CA GLN A 273 1.00 2.42 -18.32
C GLN A 273 -0.44 2.16 -18.79
N GLY A 274 -1.35 3.11 -18.54
CA GLY A 274 -2.75 3.03 -18.98
C GLY A 274 -3.45 1.76 -18.45
N ASP A 275 -4.26 1.12 -19.30
CA ASP A 275 -5.07 -0.03 -18.88
C ASP A 275 -4.21 -1.25 -18.50
N ARG A 276 -3.01 -1.38 -19.09
CA ARG A 276 -2.06 -2.43 -18.68
C ARG A 276 -1.59 -2.23 -17.24
N ALA A 277 -1.36 -0.99 -16.81
CA ALA A 277 -0.98 -0.69 -15.43
C ALA A 277 -2.10 -1.06 -14.45
N LEU A 278 -3.35 -0.67 -14.77
CA LEU A 278 -4.53 -1.00 -13.96
C LEU A 278 -4.71 -2.52 -13.81
N ALA A 279 -4.59 -3.27 -14.91
CA ALA A 279 -4.70 -4.73 -14.88
C ALA A 279 -3.64 -5.37 -13.95
N LEU A 280 -2.42 -4.82 -13.90
CA LEU A 280 -1.37 -5.33 -13.01
C LEU A 280 -1.65 -5.07 -11.53
N LEU A 281 -2.27 -3.93 -11.19
CA LEU A 281 -2.67 -3.64 -9.80
C LEU A 281 -3.66 -4.71 -9.31
N ASP A 282 -4.66 -5.03 -10.13
CA ASP A 282 -5.66 -6.06 -9.83
C ASP A 282 -5.05 -7.45 -9.70
N VAL A 283 -4.09 -7.81 -10.56
CA VAL A 283 -3.37 -9.08 -10.47
C VAL A 283 -2.57 -9.16 -9.16
N GLY A 284 -1.87 -8.08 -8.79
CA GLY A 284 -1.12 -7.98 -7.53
C GLY A 284 -1.99 -8.17 -6.30
N GLU A 285 -3.12 -7.44 -6.22
CA GLU A 285 -4.04 -7.53 -5.08
C GLU A 285 -4.69 -8.92 -4.98
N ARG A 286 -5.11 -9.53 -6.10
CA ARG A 286 -5.61 -10.93 -6.10
C ARG A 286 -4.55 -11.92 -5.65
N ARG A 287 -3.28 -11.71 -6.01
CA ARG A 287 -2.18 -12.56 -5.56
C ARG A 287 -1.98 -12.47 -4.05
N GLN A 288 -1.99 -11.26 -3.49
CA GLN A 288 -1.89 -11.07 -2.04
C GLN A 288 -3.08 -11.69 -1.32
N GLN A 289 -4.31 -11.48 -1.80
CA GLN A 289 -5.50 -12.05 -1.20
C GLN A 289 -5.41 -13.57 -1.07
N ARG A 290 -4.96 -14.28 -2.12
CA ARG A 290 -4.75 -15.73 -2.04
C ARG A 290 -3.71 -16.14 -1.00
N LEU A 291 -2.63 -15.37 -0.84
CA LEU A 291 -1.62 -15.62 0.19
C LEU A 291 -2.18 -15.42 1.60
N GLU A 292 -2.96 -14.36 1.82
CA GLU A 292 -3.64 -14.08 3.09
C GLU A 292 -4.63 -15.21 3.44
N GLU A 293 -5.39 -15.71 2.45
CA GLU A 293 -6.31 -16.84 2.60
C GLU A 293 -5.58 -18.14 2.95
N SER A 294 -4.53 -18.51 2.20
CA SER A 294 -3.70 -19.69 2.51
C SER A 294 -3.04 -19.61 3.90
N ALA A 295 -2.57 -18.43 4.31
CA ALA A 295 -1.95 -18.24 5.62
C ALA A 295 -2.96 -18.42 6.76
N ALA A 296 -4.20 -17.98 6.58
CA ALA A 296 -5.28 -18.13 7.56
C ALA A 296 -5.71 -19.60 7.74
N GLU A 297 -5.55 -20.46 6.72
CA GLU A 297 -5.83 -21.89 6.81
C GLU A 297 -4.77 -22.68 7.60
N ILE A 298 -3.53 -22.18 7.64
CA ILE A 298 -2.39 -22.83 8.29
C ILE A 298 -2.22 -22.36 9.75
N ALA A 299 -2.79 -21.21 10.13
CA ALA A 299 -2.72 -20.69 11.49
C ALA A 299 -3.40 -21.67 12.48
N PRO A 300 -2.72 -22.11 13.55
CA PRO A 300 -3.31 -23.02 14.53
C PRO A 300 -4.55 -22.38 15.16
N LYS A 301 -5.65 -23.14 15.17
CA LYS A 301 -6.92 -22.76 15.79
C LYS A 301 -6.80 -22.64 17.30
#